data_AF-A0A7C6VWG1-F1
#
_entry.id   AF-A0A7C6VWG1-F1
#
_cell.length_a   1.000
_cell.length_b   1.000
_cell.length_c   1.000
_cell.angle_alpha   90.00
_cell.angle_beta   90.00
_cell.angle_gamma   90.00
#
_symmetry.space_group_name_H-M   'P 1'
#
loop_
_entity.id
_entity.type
_entity.pdbx_description
1 polymer ?
#
loop_
_entity_poly.entity_id
_entity_poly.type
_entity_poly.pdbx_seq_one_letter_code
_entity_poly.pdbx_strand_id
1 'polypeptide(L)'
;MEKAAKRNIYAFGLGTVGRDMVYAMVSMYLMYYLTDILTVPTATLWWINGIILIGRIFDALNDPIMGVIVDNTHTKYGKFKPWIVFGALSSGLITIALFSDFGLSGTSFVAVFGVLFILWDLAYTTNDISYWSMLPA
;
A
#
# COMPACT_ATOMS: atom_id res chain seq x y z
N MET A 1 16.52 28.31 10.18
CA MET A 1 16.54 27.31 9.09
C MET A 1 16.94 25.92 9.59
N GLU A 2 17.92 25.79 10.48
CA GLU A 2 18.39 24.51 11.04
C GLU A 2 17.31 23.65 11.72
N LYS A 3 16.39 24.26 12.49
CA LYS A 3 15.32 23.52 13.22
C LYS A 3 14.25 22.92 12.28
N ALA A 4 13.96 23.59 11.17
CA ALA A 4 13.02 23.10 10.16
C ALA A 4 13.62 21.94 9.34
N ALA A 5 14.93 22.01 9.05
CA ALA A 5 15.67 20.92 8.42
C ALA A 5 15.70 19.66 9.32
N LYS A 6 16.05 19.82 10.60
CA LYS A 6 16.03 18.72 11.58
C LYS A 6 14.64 18.07 11.69
N ARG A 7 13.56 18.87 11.77
CA ARG A 7 12.19 18.34 11.82
C ARG A 7 11.83 17.52 10.58
N ASN A 8 12.22 17.97 9.39
CA ASN A 8 11.94 17.23 8.15
C ASN A 8 12.71 15.91 8.11
N ILE A 9 13.97 15.89 8.57
CA ILE A 9 14.78 14.65 8.64
C ILE A 9 14.14 13.64 9.59
N TYR A 10 13.72 14.05 10.79
CA TYR A 10 13.07 13.14 11.73
C TYR A 10 11.69 12.68 11.25
N ALA A 11 10.90 13.58 10.66
CA ALA A 11 9.59 13.23 10.12
C ALA A 11 9.69 12.28 8.93
N PHE A 12 10.71 12.46 8.09
CA PHE A 12 11.05 11.53 7.02
C PHE A 12 11.51 10.19 7.63
N GLY A 13 12.54 10.15 8.47
CA GLY A 13 12.99 8.89 9.08
C GLY A 13 11.86 8.07 9.74
N LEU A 14 10.98 8.73 10.50
CA LEU A 14 9.80 8.09 11.10
C LEU A 14 8.80 7.58 10.04
N GLY A 15 8.56 8.37 8.99
CA GLY A 15 7.70 7.99 7.86
C GLY A 15 8.22 6.77 7.10
N THR A 16 9.53 6.72 6.84
CA THR A 16 10.19 5.57 6.19
C THR A 16 9.98 4.31 7.01
N VAL A 17 10.27 4.37 8.32
CA VAL A 17 10.13 3.21 9.21
C VAL A 17 8.69 2.72 9.25
N GLY A 18 7.72 3.61 9.46
CA GLY A 18 6.31 3.21 9.54
C GLY A 18 5.80 2.57 8.25
N ARG A 19 6.15 3.16 7.09
CA ARG A 19 5.77 2.66 5.77
C ARG A 19 6.39 1.28 5.48
N ASP A 20 7.68 1.12 5.78
CA ASP A 20 8.39 -0.15 5.57
C ASP A 20 7.87 -1.24 6.51
N MET A 21 7.51 -0.89 7.74
CA MET A 21 6.90 -1.82 8.69
C MET A 21 5.55 -2.37 8.18
N VAL A 22 4.68 -1.51 7.65
CA VAL A 22 3.39 -1.93 7.08
C VAL A 22 3.60 -2.87 5.90
N TYR A 23 4.52 -2.53 5.00
CA TYR A 23 4.83 -3.38 3.85
C TYR A 23 5.46 -4.71 4.23
N ALA A 24 6.42 -4.72 5.16
CA ALA A 24 7.00 -5.94 5.67
C ALA A 24 5.93 -6.83 6.32
N MET A 25 5.03 -6.24 7.12
CA MET A 25 3.90 -6.96 7.71
C MET A 25 3.02 -7.59 6.63
N VAL A 26 2.54 -6.83 5.65
CA VAL A 26 1.70 -7.38 4.57
C VAL A 26 2.46 -8.45 3.77
N SER A 27 3.70 -8.18 3.37
CA SER A 27 4.49 -9.11 2.55
C SER A 27 4.80 -10.43 3.28
N MET A 28 4.97 -10.43 4.59
CA MET A 28 5.34 -11.63 5.36
C MET A 28 4.12 -12.34 5.97
N TYR A 29 3.14 -11.59 6.48
CA TYR A 29 2.01 -12.14 7.23
C TYR A 29 0.74 -12.36 6.42
N LEU A 30 0.56 -11.74 5.25
CA LEU A 30 -0.68 -11.88 4.48
C LEU A 30 -0.96 -13.35 4.13
N MET A 31 0.05 -14.08 3.66
CA MET A 31 -0.12 -15.50 3.31
C MET A 31 -0.44 -16.33 4.56
N TYR A 32 0.32 -16.14 5.65
CA TYR A 32 0.08 -16.83 6.91
C TYR A 32 -1.33 -16.57 7.45
N TYR A 33 -1.82 -15.34 7.37
CA TYR A 33 -3.19 -14.99 7.77
C TYR A 33 -4.24 -15.77 6.94
N LEU A 34 -4.03 -15.87 5.62
CA LEU A 34 -4.93 -16.60 4.73
C LEU A 34 -4.89 -18.12 4.96
N THR A 35 -3.73 -18.70 5.24
CA THR A 35 -3.56 -20.15 5.37
C THR A 35 -3.84 -20.67 6.77
N ASP A 36 -3.30 -20.01 7.81
CA ASP A 36 -3.27 -20.54 9.17
C ASP A 36 -4.34 -19.94 10.07
N ILE A 37 -4.78 -18.71 9.81
CA ILE A 37 -5.83 -18.04 10.61
C ILE A 37 -7.20 -18.23 9.98
N LEU A 38 -7.37 -17.83 8.72
CA LEU A 38 -8.64 -17.99 8.01
C LEU A 38 -8.85 -19.41 7.47
N THR A 39 -7.82 -20.25 7.45
CA THR A 39 -7.89 -21.65 6.99
C THR A 39 -8.56 -21.77 5.61
N VAL A 40 -8.22 -20.86 4.70
CA VAL A 40 -8.86 -20.75 3.39
C VAL A 40 -8.62 -22.04 2.58
N PRO A 41 -9.66 -22.64 1.96
CA PRO A 41 -9.51 -23.86 1.17
C PRO A 41 -8.50 -23.68 0.03
N THR A 42 -7.76 -24.74 -0.32
CA THR A 42 -6.73 -24.74 -1.38
C THR A 42 -7.25 -24.22 -2.72
N ALA A 43 -8.49 -24.57 -3.08
CA ALA A 43 -9.13 -24.09 -4.31
C ALA A 43 -9.29 -22.56 -4.33
N THR A 44 -9.64 -21.96 -3.20
CA THR A 44 -9.79 -20.50 -3.05
C THR A 44 -8.42 -19.81 -3.01
N LEU A 45 -7.43 -20.42 -2.35
CA LEU A 45 -6.05 -19.92 -2.32
C LEU A 45 -5.42 -19.83 -3.72
N TRP A 46 -5.78 -20.74 -4.64
CA TRP A 46 -5.29 -20.66 -6.02
C TRP A 46 -5.73 -19.37 -6.71
N TRP A 47 -7.00 -18.97 -6.55
CA TRP A 47 -7.52 -17.72 -7.08
C TRP A 47 -6.88 -16.50 -6.43
N ILE A 48 -6.67 -16.53 -5.11
CA ILE A 48 -6.02 -15.44 -4.37
C ILE A 48 -4.57 -15.24 -4.83
N ASN A 49 -3.80 -16.32 -5.00
CA ASN A 49 -2.45 -16.21 -5.55
C ASN A 49 -2.45 -15.67 -6.98
N GLY A 50 -3.44 -16.05 -7.80
CA GLY A 50 -3.64 -15.47 -9.12
C GLY A 50 -3.90 -13.96 -9.07
N ILE A 51 -4.74 -13.50 -8.13
CA ILE A 51 -4.99 -12.08 -7.89
C ILE A 51 -3.72 -11.35 -7.46
N ILE A 52 -2.95 -11.91 -6.52
CA ILE A 52 -1.69 -11.31 -6.07
C ILE A 52 -0.71 -11.17 -7.24
N LEU A 53 -0.62 -12.20 -8.10
CA LEU A 53 0.23 -12.17 -9.29
C LEU A 53 -0.21 -11.10 -10.29
N ILE A 54 -1.51 -11.04 -10.60
CA ILE A 54 -2.08 -10.02 -11.51
C ILE A 54 -1.90 -8.62 -10.90
N GLY A 55 -2.09 -8.48 -9.59
CA GLY A 55 -1.87 -7.25 -8.84
C GLY A 55 -0.45 -6.74 -9.02
N ARG A 56 0.57 -7.61 -8.92
CA ARG A 56 1.97 -7.22 -9.18
C ARG A 56 2.23 -6.76 -10.61
N ILE A 57 1.60 -7.39 -11.60
CA ILE A 57 1.73 -6.95 -12.99
C ILE A 57 1.06 -5.58 -13.18
N PHE A 58 -0.12 -5.40 -12.58
CA PHE A 58 -0.85 -4.15 -12.60
C PHE A 58 -0.07 -3.03 -11.91
N ASP A 59 0.53 -3.31 -10.75
CA ASP A 59 1.36 -2.39 -9.98
C ASP A 59 2.56 -1.90 -10.80
N ALA A 60 3.30 -2.82 -11.43
CA ALA A 60 4.42 -2.48 -12.31
C ALA A 60 4.03 -1.54 -13.48
N LEU A 61 2.76 -1.55 -13.91
CA LEU A 61 2.23 -0.63 -14.91
C LEU A 61 1.74 0.70 -14.31
N ASN A 62 1.19 0.66 -13.10
CA ASN A 62 0.72 1.87 -12.41
C ASN A 62 1.87 2.74 -11.90
N ASP A 63 3.02 2.15 -11.60
CA ASP A 63 4.19 2.88 -11.09
C ASP A 63 4.57 4.08 -11.98
N PRO A 64 4.81 3.93 -13.30
CA PRO A 64 5.06 5.07 -14.19
C PRO A 64 3.91 6.08 -14.24
N ILE A 65 2.66 5.59 -14.24
CA ILE A 65 1.47 6.44 -14.32
C ILE A 65 1.39 7.34 -13.09
N MET A 66 1.58 6.76 -11.91
CA MET A 66 1.54 7.48 -10.66
C MET A 66 2.70 8.49 -10.57
N GLY A 67 3.89 8.14 -11.08
CA GLY A 67 4.99 9.09 -11.23
C GLY A 67 4.59 10.33 -12.02
N VAL A 68 3.95 10.17 -13.18
CA VAL A 68 3.45 11.29 -14.01
C VAL A 68 2.37 12.10 -13.29
N ILE A 69 1.48 11.46 -12.54
CA ILE A 69 0.42 12.14 -11.78
C ILE A 69 1.03 13.01 -10.68
N VAL A 70 1.92 12.43 -9.86
CA VAL A 70 2.66 13.17 -8.83
C VAL A 70 3.44 14.31 -9.48
N ASP A 71 4.02 14.07 -10.66
CA ASP A 71 4.81 15.05 -11.38
C ASP A 71 4.05 16.29 -11.79
N ASN A 72 2.81 16.11 -12.25
CA ASN A 72 1.92 17.18 -12.70
C ASN A 72 1.09 17.81 -11.58
N THR A 73 1.19 17.32 -10.34
CA THR A 73 0.38 17.81 -9.22
C THR A 73 0.91 19.14 -8.67
N HIS A 74 0.11 20.19 -8.82
CA HIS A 74 0.38 21.52 -8.26
C HIS A 74 -0.63 21.86 -7.15
N THR A 75 -0.27 21.64 -5.88
CA THR A 75 -1.13 22.01 -4.75
C THR A 75 -0.49 23.06 -3.83
N LYS A 76 -1.34 23.75 -3.06
CA LYS A 76 -0.93 24.73 -2.03
C LYS A 76 -0.04 24.14 -0.92
N TYR A 77 -0.04 22.82 -0.73
CA TYR A 77 0.78 22.12 0.27
C TYR A 77 2.08 21.55 -0.31
N GLY A 78 2.34 21.78 -1.60
CA GLY A 78 3.44 21.22 -2.36
C GLY A 78 3.04 20.02 -3.21
N LYS A 79 4.01 19.52 -3.96
CA LYS A 79 3.84 18.44 -4.95
C LYS A 79 3.63 17.07 -4.31
N PHE A 80 4.49 16.69 -3.37
CA PHE A 80 4.54 15.33 -2.80
C PHE A 80 3.69 15.13 -1.53
N LYS A 81 3.58 16.15 -0.69
CA LYS A 81 2.97 16.01 0.66
C LYS A 81 1.51 15.53 0.67
N PRO A 82 0.61 16.01 -0.21
CA PRO A 82 -0.77 15.52 -0.24
C PRO A 82 -0.85 14.02 -0.55
N TRP A 83 -0.05 13.55 -1.51
CA TRP A 83 -0.02 12.15 -1.92
C TRP A 83 0.60 11.24 -0.86
N ILE A 84 1.64 11.70 -0.17
CA ILE A 84 2.22 10.97 0.96
C ILE A 84 1.16 10.79 2.06
N VAL A 85 0.48 11.86 2.48
CA VAL A 85 -0.52 11.78 3.55
C VAL A 85 -1.73 10.95 3.14
N PHE A 86 -2.24 11.16 1.92
CA PHE A 86 -3.36 10.39 1.39
C PHE A 86 -3.02 8.91 1.34
N GLY A 87 -1.91 8.54 0.69
CA GLY A 87 -1.47 7.16 0.54
C GLY A 87 -1.17 6.48 1.88
N ALA A 88 -0.59 7.20 2.85
CA ALA A 88 -0.34 6.65 4.19
C ALA A 88 -1.64 6.35 4.95
N LEU A 89 -2.61 7.26 4.89
CA LEU A 89 -3.91 7.07 5.57
C LEU A 89 -4.74 5.99 4.90
N SER A 90 -4.82 6.00 3.56
CA SER A 90 -5.59 5.00 2.81
C SER A 90 -4.97 3.61 2.93
N SER A 91 -3.65 3.47 2.79
CA SER A 91 -2.97 2.18 2.96
C SER A 91 -3.13 1.63 4.38
N GLY A 92 -3.05 2.47 5.41
CA GLY A 92 -3.30 2.05 6.79
C GLY A 92 -4.72 1.52 7.01
N LEU A 93 -5.75 2.25 6.54
CA LEU A 93 -7.14 1.81 6.65
C LEU A 93 -7.41 0.52 5.88
N ILE A 94 -6.88 0.40 4.67
CA ILE A 94 -7.06 -0.81 3.85
C ILE A 94 -6.28 -1.99 4.43
N THR A 95 -5.12 -1.75 5.04
CA THR A 95 -4.37 -2.80 5.76
C THR A 95 -5.22 -3.38 6.89
N ILE A 96 -5.89 -2.54 7.68
CA ILE A 96 -6.82 -3.01 8.72
C ILE A 96 -7.94 -3.85 8.10
N ALA A 97 -8.51 -3.40 6.97
CA ALA A 97 -9.54 -4.14 6.26
C ALA A 97 -9.02 -5.50 5.73
N LEU A 98 -7.80 -5.58 5.21
CA LEU A 98 -7.20 -6.83 4.70
C LEU A 98 -7.02 -7.89 5.78
N PHE A 99 -6.72 -7.48 7.01
CA PHE A 99 -6.56 -8.38 8.15
C PHE A 99 -7.83 -8.53 9.00
N SER A 100 -8.95 -7.97 8.55
CA SER A 100 -10.26 -8.13 9.20
C SER A 100 -11.01 -9.30 8.58
N ASP A 101 -11.54 -10.17 9.44
CA ASP A 101 -12.43 -11.24 8.99
C ASP A 101 -13.85 -10.70 8.79
N PHE A 102 -14.32 -10.70 7.54
CA PHE A 102 -15.67 -10.30 7.17
C PHE A 102 -16.67 -11.47 7.21
N GLY A 103 -16.26 -12.67 7.61
CA GLY A 103 -17.09 -13.87 7.62
C GLY A 103 -17.51 -14.34 6.22
N LEU A 104 -16.81 -13.87 5.19
CA LEU A 104 -17.08 -14.22 3.79
C LEU A 104 -16.41 -15.54 3.44
N SER A 105 -17.04 -16.31 2.55
CA SER A 105 -16.50 -17.60 2.09
C SER A 105 -16.67 -17.79 0.58
N GLY A 106 -15.82 -18.65 0.01
CA GLY A 106 -15.83 -18.99 -1.40
C GLY A 106 -15.59 -17.79 -2.32
N THR A 107 -16.37 -17.67 -3.39
CA THR A 107 -16.19 -16.64 -4.43
C THR A 107 -16.35 -15.22 -3.92
N SER A 108 -17.22 -14.99 -2.93
CA SER A 108 -17.44 -13.67 -2.34
C SER A 108 -16.18 -13.15 -1.63
N PHE A 109 -15.48 -14.03 -0.92
CA PHE A 109 -14.21 -13.72 -0.28
C PHE A 109 -13.13 -13.36 -1.32
N VAL A 110 -13.00 -14.14 -2.39
CA VAL A 110 -12.03 -13.90 -3.47
C VAL A 110 -12.24 -12.52 -4.10
N ALA A 111 -13.49 -12.16 -4.40
CA ALA A 111 -13.82 -10.88 -5.01
C ALA A 111 -13.50 -9.70 -4.08
N VAL A 112 -13.92 -9.77 -2.81
CA VAL A 112 -13.65 -8.71 -1.83
C VAL A 112 -12.16 -8.59 -1.55
N PHE A 113 -11.46 -9.71 -1.36
CA PHE A 113 -10.02 -9.74 -1.17
C PHE A 113 -9.30 -9.10 -2.35
N GLY A 114 -9.67 -9.44 -3.60
CA GLY A 114 -9.02 -8.86 -4.78
C GLY A 114 -9.21 -7.36 -4.91
N VAL A 115 -10.40 -6.85 -4.60
CA VAL A 115 -10.64 -5.39 -4.58
C VAL A 115 -9.81 -4.72 -3.49
N LEU A 116 -9.80 -5.27 -2.27
CA LEU A 116 -9.01 -4.72 -1.16
C LEU A 116 -7.51 -4.76 -1.46
N PHE A 117 -7.03 -5.84 -2.06
CA PHE A 117 -5.62 -6.00 -2.41
C PHE A 117 -5.17 -4.98 -3.46
N ILE A 118 -5.93 -4.81 -4.56
CA ILE A 118 -5.61 -3.81 -5.59
C ILE A 118 -5.69 -2.39 -5.03
N LEU A 119 -6.69 -2.08 -4.20
CA LEU A 119 -6.79 -0.77 -3.56
C LEU A 119 -5.62 -0.51 -2.61
N TRP A 120 -5.17 -1.54 -1.90
CA TRP A 120 -4.02 -1.47 -1.02
C TRP A 120 -2.74 -1.20 -1.81
N ASP A 121 -2.49 -1.95 -2.88
CA ASP A 121 -1.34 -1.75 -3.78
C ASP A 121 -1.33 -0.32 -4.31
N LEU A 122 -2.44 0.16 -4.90
CA LEU A 122 -2.54 1.53 -5.43
C LEU A 122 -2.27 2.61 -4.36
N ALA A 123 -2.81 2.44 -3.16
CA ALA A 123 -2.60 3.35 -2.05
C ALA A 123 -1.15 3.36 -1.57
N TYR A 124 -0.53 2.17 -1.50
CA TYR A 124 0.85 2.00 -1.08
C TYR A 124 1.82 2.60 -2.11
N THR A 125 1.63 2.29 -3.39
CA THR A 125 2.42 2.80 -4.52
C THR A 125 2.37 4.32 -4.62
N THR A 126 1.17 4.89 -4.45
CA THR A 126 0.99 6.35 -4.38
C THR A 126 1.84 6.99 -3.27
N ASN A 127 1.90 6.35 -2.10
CA ASN A 127 2.74 6.79 -1.00
C ASN A 127 4.22 6.61 -1.34
N ASP A 128 4.63 5.42 -1.77
CA ASP A 128 6.03 5.04 -2.05
C ASP A 128 6.69 5.97 -3.08
N ILE A 129 6.07 6.12 -4.26
CA ILE A 129 6.63 6.94 -5.35
C ILE A 129 6.76 8.40 -4.93
N SER A 130 5.72 8.94 -4.30
CA SER A 130 5.72 10.32 -3.83
C SER A 130 6.77 10.55 -2.74
N TYR A 131 7.00 9.52 -1.92
CA TYR A 131 7.91 9.56 -0.78
C TYR A 131 9.37 9.51 -1.22
N TRP A 132 9.74 8.57 -2.11
CA TRP A 132 11.11 8.48 -2.65
C TRP A 132 11.44 9.65 -3.57
N SER A 133 10.45 10.16 -4.31
CA SER A 133 10.63 11.36 -5.13
C SER A 133 10.84 12.64 -4.31
N MET A 134 10.55 12.61 -3.00
CA MET A 134 10.80 13.72 -2.08
C MET A 134 12.24 13.71 -1.54
N LEU A 135 13.01 12.63 -1.71
CA LEU A 135 14.43 12.65 -1.35
C LEU A 135 15.16 13.70 -2.18
N PRO A 136 15.75 14.73 -1.55
CA PRO A 136 16.61 15.65 -2.25
C PRO A 136 17.95 14.96 -2.50
N ALA A 137 18.44 15.04 -3.74
CA ALA A 137 19.88 15.06 -3.99
C ALA A 137 20.51 16.26 -3.27
#